data_AF-A0A4P9TFJ5-F1
#
_entry.id   AF-A0A4P9TFJ5-F1
#
_cell.length_a   1.000
_cell.length_b   1.000
_cell.length_c   1.000
_cell.angle_alpha   90.00
_cell.angle_beta   90.00
_cell.angle_gamma   90.00
#
_symmetry.space_group_name_H-M   'P 1'
#
loop_
_entity.id
_entity.type
_entity.pdbx_description
1 polymer ?
#
loop_
_entity_poly.entity_id
_entity_poly.type
_entity_poly.pdbx_seq_one_letter_code
_entity_poly.pdbx_strand_id
1 'polypeptide(L)' 'MTKKFGVSVPDDLAEDIEEPLEYGDNRSERVQDLIQLGLAVEDAADSVHIDIPDSQREREAFLRQVFIDADI' A
#
# COMPACT_ATOMS: atom_id res chain seq x y z
N MET A 1 0.88 -11.84 -20.37
CA MET A 1 -0.55 -12.24 -20.29
C MET A 1 -1.12 -11.64 -19.03
N THR A 2 -2.15 -10.81 -19.14
CA THR A 2 -2.87 -10.25 -17.97
C THR A 2 -3.92 -11.25 -17.50
N LYS A 3 -3.95 -11.55 -16.20
CA LYS A 3 -4.99 -12.37 -15.57
C LYS A 3 -5.91 -11.47 -14.75
N LYS A 4 -7.23 -11.70 -14.83
CA LYS A 4 -8.23 -10.97 -14.04
C LYS A 4 -8.62 -11.80 -12.83
N PHE A 5 -8.79 -11.15 -11.69
CA PHE A 5 -9.33 -11.73 -10.47
C PHE A 5 -10.13 -10.67 -9.71
N GLY A 6 -11.05 -11.11 -8.86
CA GLY A 6 -11.81 -10.23 -7.98
C GLY A 6 -11.29 -10.34 -6.54
N VAL A 7 -11.39 -9.25 -5.79
CA VAL A 7 -11.02 -9.20 -4.38
C VAL A 7 -12.16 -8.53 -3.62
N SER A 8 -12.48 -9.08 -2.45
CA SER A 8 -13.38 -8.43 -1.49
C SER A 8 -12.52 -7.79 -0.40
N VAL A 9 -12.74 -6.51 -0.17
CA VAL A 9 -12.07 -5.73 0.86
C VAL A 9 -13.12 -5.05 1.75
N PRO A 10 -12.76 -4.66 2.97
CA PRO A 10 -13.58 -3.77 3.79
C PRO A 10 -13.98 -2.48 3.06
N ASP A 11 -15.17 -1.96 3.34
CA ASP A 11 -15.74 -0.79 2.63
C ASP A 11 -14.89 0.47 2.83
N ASP A 12 -14.34 0.68 4.02
CA ASP A 12 -13.42 1.77 4.35
C ASP A 12 -12.17 1.74 3.48
N LEU A 13 -11.57 0.55 3.30
CA LEU A 13 -10.42 0.40 2.41
C LEU A 13 -10.80 0.61 0.93
N ALA A 14 -12.01 0.21 0.52
CA ALA A 14 -12.48 0.47 -0.83
C ALA A 14 -12.66 1.98 -1.07
N GLU A 15 -13.20 2.71 -0.09
CA GLU A 15 -13.32 4.16 -0.11
C GLU A 15 -11.96 4.84 -0.20
N ASP A 16 -10.97 4.45 0.62
CA ASP A 16 -9.60 5.01 0.58
C ASP A 16 -8.91 4.80 -0.79
N ILE A 17 -9.21 3.70 -1.48
CA ILE A 17 -8.69 3.42 -2.83
C ILE A 17 -9.38 4.33 -3.86
N GLU A 18 -10.68 4.56 -3.71
CA GLU A 18 -11.53 5.25 -4.70
C GLU A 18 -11.57 6.78 -4.51
N GLU A 19 -11.46 7.29 -3.28
CA GLU A 19 -11.49 8.73 -2.96
C GLU A 19 -10.54 9.59 -3.81
N PRO A 20 -9.27 9.21 -4.04
CA PRO A 20 -8.35 10.01 -4.84
C PRO A 20 -8.52 9.83 -6.36
N LEU A 21 -9.43 8.97 -6.83
CA LEU A 21 -9.65 8.76 -8.26
C LEU A 21 -10.48 9.89 -8.87
N GLU A 22 -10.01 10.44 -9.98
CA GLU A 22 -10.74 11.43 -10.77
C GLU A 22 -11.53 10.78 -11.93
N TYR A 23 -12.39 11.57 -12.57
CA TYR A 23 -13.14 11.10 -13.73
C TYR A 23 -12.18 10.68 -14.87
N GLY A 24 -12.20 9.39 -15.19
CA GLY A 24 -11.35 8.78 -16.21
C GLY A 24 -10.28 7.85 -15.64
N ASP A 25 -10.04 7.90 -14.33
CA ASP A 25 -9.08 7.03 -13.68
C ASP A 25 -9.58 5.59 -13.57
N ASN A 26 -8.64 4.64 -13.57
CA ASN A 26 -8.92 3.23 -13.48
C ASN A 26 -8.57 2.68 -12.10
N ARG A 27 -9.59 2.19 -11.39
CA ARG A 27 -9.42 1.55 -10.08
C ARG A 27 -8.42 0.39 -10.10
N SER A 28 -8.42 -0.45 -11.13
CA SER A 28 -7.48 -1.57 -11.23
C SER A 28 -6.04 -1.12 -11.41
N GLU A 29 -5.79 -0.01 -12.11
CA GLU A 29 -4.45 0.57 -12.25
C GLU A 29 -3.99 1.11 -10.89
N ARG A 30 -4.83 1.86 -10.19
CA ARG A 30 -4.48 2.34 -8.83
C ARG A 30 -4.23 1.20 -7.85
N VAL A 31 -5.03 0.14 -7.86
CA VAL A 31 -4.80 -1.04 -7.03
C VAL A 31 -3.47 -1.70 -7.39
N GLN A 32 -3.12 -1.77 -8.68
CA GLN A 32 -1.83 -2.30 -9.10
C GLN A 32 -0.67 -1.46 -8.58
N ASP A 33 -0.77 -0.13 -8.65
CA ASP A 33 0.27 0.78 -8.15
C ASP A 33 0.46 0.64 -6.63
N LEU A 34 -0.63 0.56 -5.87
CA LEU A 34 -0.60 0.36 -4.42
C LEU A 34 0.04 -0.99 -4.04
N ILE A 35 -0.27 -2.07 -4.77
CA ILE A 35 0.35 -3.37 -4.55
C ILE A 35 1.85 -3.32 -4.86
N GLN A 36 2.25 -2.70 -5.96
CA GLN A 36 3.66 -2.56 -6.32
C GLN A 36 4.43 -1.76 -5.27
N LEU A 37 3.84 -0.67 -4.77
CA LEU A 37 4.43 0.13 -3.69
C LEU A 37 4.57 -0.70 -2.41
N GLY A 38 3.52 -1.44 -2.01
CA GLY A 38 3.57 -2.31 -0.84
C GLY A 38 4.67 -3.36 -0.92
N LEU A 39 4.79 -4.05 -2.06
CA LEU A 39 5.85 -5.04 -2.31
C LEU A 39 7.25 -4.42 -2.28
N ALA A 40 7.42 -3.21 -2.83
CA ALA A 40 8.70 -2.51 -2.79
C ALA A 40 9.09 -2.10 -1.36
N VAL A 41 8.12 -1.71 -0.53
CA VAL A 41 8.33 -1.41 0.89
C VAL A 41 8.71 -2.67 1.67
N GLU A 42 8.05 -3.80 1.40
CA GLU A 42 8.41 -5.10 2.01
C GLU A 42 9.83 -5.53 1.63
N ASP A 43 10.19 -5.48 0.34
CA ASP A 43 11.54 -5.82 -0.13
C ASP A 43 12.61 -4.89 0.46
N ALA A 44 12.32 -3.59 0.54
CA ALA A 44 13.18 -2.63 1.19
C ALA A 44 13.37 -2.97 2.68
N ALA A 45 12.29 -3.24 3.42
CA ALA A 45 12.38 -3.61 4.83
C ALA A 45 13.18 -4.89 5.08
N ASP A 46 12.99 -5.91 4.24
CA ASP A 46 13.74 -7.16 4.28
C ASP A 46 15.25 -6.92 4.03
N SER A 47 15.58 -6.03 3.09
CA SER A 47 16.98 -5.74 2.72
C SER A 47 17.80 -5.07 3.83
N VAL A 48 17.15 -4.34 4.75
CA VAL A 48 17.80 -3.64 5.86
C VAL A 48 17.63 -4.35 7.22
N HIS A 49 17.08 -5.58 7.25
CA HIS A 49 16.71 -6.29 8.48
C HIS A 49 15.91 -5.40 9.43
N ILE A 50 14.86 -4.78 8.88
CA ILE A 50 13.90 -4.03 9.65
C ILE A 50 12.80 -4.98 10.10
N ASP A 51 12.70 -5.20 11.41
CA ASP A 51 11.55 -5.89 12.00
C ASP A 51 10.32 -4.99 11.87
N ILE A 52 9.50 -5.20 10.82
CA ILE A 52 8.20 -4.54 10.71
C ILE A 52 7.31 -5.08 11.84
N PRO A 53 6.76 -4.21 12.71
CA PRO A 53 5.90 -4.67 13.79
C PRO A 53 4.66 -5.42 13.28
N ASP A 54 4.33 -6.53 13.95
CA ASP A 54 3.17 -7.35 13.61
C ASP A 54 1.84 -6.61 13.86
N SER A 55 1.80 -5.75 14.88
CA SER A 55 0.56 -5.03 15.22
C SER A 55 0.28 -3.90 14.22
N GLN A 56 -0.97 -3.77 13.79
CA GLN A 56 -1.37 -2.77 12.79
C GLN A 56 -1.01 -1.33 13.22
N ARG A 57 -1.28 -1.00 14.48
CA ARG A 57 -0.99 0.34 15.03
C ARG A 57 0.51 0.64 15.09
N GLU A 58 1.34 -0.31 15.50
CA GLU A 58 2.78 -0.11 15.56
C GLU A 58 3.38 -0.07 14.15
N ARG A 59 2.84 -0.86 13.22
CA ARG A 59 3.21 -0.82 11.81
C ARG A 59 2.89 0.53 11.16
N GLU A 60 1.70 1.07 11.38
CA GLU A 60 1.35 2.41 10.88
C GLU A 60 2.27 3.49 11.45
N ALA A 61 2.59 3.44 12.73
CA ALA A 61 3.50 4.38 13.37
C ALA A 61 4.93 4.24 12.82
N PHE A 62 5.41 3.00 12.66
CA PHE A 62 6.70 2.67 12.09
C PHE A 62 6.83 3.20 10.65
N LEU A 63 5.85 2.90 9.80
CA LEU A 63 5.83 3.38 8.42
C LEU A 63 5.80 4.91 8.35
N ARG A 64 4.95 5.57 9.16
CA ARG A 64 4.94 7.04 9.23
C ARG A 64 6.30 7.61 9.59
N GLN A 65 6.99 7.02 10.57
CA GLN A 65 8.33 7.45 10.96
C GLN A 65 9.34 7.26 9.82
N VAL A 66 9.34 6.09 9.17
CA VAL A 66 10.24 5.80 8.03
C VAL A 66 10.02 6.77 6.88
N PHE A 67 8.77 7.06 6.52
CA PHE A 67 8.46 7.99 5.43
C PHE A 67 8.76 9.46 5.79
N ILE A 68 8.61 9.86 7.06
CA ILE A 68 9.03 11.18 7.54
C ILE A 68 10.56 11.33 7.45
N ASP A 69 11.31 10.30 7.84
CA ASP A 69 12.78 10.34 7.83
C ASP A 69 13.37 10.20 6.40
N ALA A 70 12.58 9.69 5.44
CA ALA A 70 12.99 9.51 4.06
C ALA A 70 12.87 10.77 3.18
N ASP A 71 12.36 11.89 3.71
CA ASP A 71 12.24 13.20 3.02
C ASP A 71 11.54 13.08 1.63
N ILE A 72 10.47 12.27 1.57
CA ILE A 72 9.61 12.04 0.38
C ILE A 72 8.29 12.79 0.53
#